data_AF-A0A5E3XM24-F1
#
_entry.id   AF-A0A5E3XM24-F1
#
_cell.length_a   1.000
_cell.length_b   1.000
_cell.length_c   1.000
_cell.angle_alpha   90.00
_cell.angle_beta   90.00
_cell.angle_gamma   90.00
#
_symmetry.space_group_name_H-M   'P 1'
#
loop_
_entity.id
_entity.type
_entity.pdbx_description
1 polymer ?
#
loop_
_entity_poly.entity_id
_entity_poly.type
_entity_poly.pdbx_seq_one_letter_code
_entity_poly.pdbx_strand_id
1 'polypeptide(L)'
;MSAAPRTFPPLYKSSGKESEDRLAFFHILERLKTQKRTGWVDNGIPNAESISDHMYRMAVLAMCTSDTKLDVAKCVMLAVVHDLAEAQVGDIAPREGTPKEEKRRLEAEAMHNFVHEMLHDSPAAQRIMALWQEYEERETPEAKFVKDLDLFEMAAQASEYEKAHGKDLQPFFDSSVPHLKHPEVRAWGADLLKEREARRFLNLITVPQLPTPYGCSIVISTEKSGITSRTLKTGR
;
A
#
# COMPACT_ATOMS: atom_id res chain seq x y z
N MET A 1 -10.85 -9.68 21.46
CA MET A 1 -11.60 -10.84 20.94
C MET A 1 -10.84 -11.35 19.74
N SER A 2 -10.41 -12.61 19.71
CA SER A 2 -9.79 -13.19 18.52
C SER A 2 -10.78 -13.08 17.37
N ALA A 3 -10.37 -12.50 16.23
CA ALA A 3 -11.16 -12.57 15.02
C ALA A 3 -11.44 -14.05 14.69
N ALA A 4 -12.60 -14.34 14.08
CA ALA A 4 -12.88 -15.67 13.57
C ALA A 4 -11.79 -16.07 12.55
N PRO A 5 -11.37 -17.35 12.50
CA PRO A 5 -10.38 -17.80 11.53
C PRO A 5 -10.85 -17.48 10.11
N ARG A 6 -9.97 -16.88 9.30
CA ARG A 6 -10.26 -16.61 7.89
C ARG A 6 -10.56 -17.92 7.17
N THR A 7 -11.64 -17.96 6.39
CA THR A 7 -11.94 -19.11 5.53
C THR A 7 -11.44 -18.83 4.12
N PHE A 8 -10.54 -19.67 3.64
CA PHE A 8 -10.01 -19.56 2.28
C PHE A 8 -10.91 -20.36 1.32
N PRO A 9 -11.14 -19.86 0.09
CA PRO A 9 -11.76 -20.68 -0.94
C PRO A 9 -10.92 -21.96 -1.17
N PRO A 10 -11.53 -23.06 -1.62
CA PRO A 10 -10.77 -24.24 -1.99
C PRO A 10 -9.82 -23.92 -3.14
N LEU A 11 -8.69 -24.63 -3.19
CA LEU A 11 -7.77 -24.58 -4.33
C LEU A 11 -8.45 -25.12 -5.59
N TYR A 12 -8.03 -24.60 -6.74
CA TYR A 12 -8.53 -25.07 -8.02
C TYR A 12 -8.04 -26.49 -8.29
N LYS A 13 -8.88 -27.31 -8.93
CA LYS A 13 -8.52 -28.63 -9.43
C LYS A 13 -8.62 -28.60 -10.95
N SER A 14 -7.54 -28.93 -11.63
CA SER A 14 -7.48 -28.94 -13.09
C SER A 14 -8.59 -29.81 -13.69
N SER A 15 -9.22 -29.32 -14.75
CA SER A 15 -10.13 -30.08 -15.60
C SER A 15 -9.38 -31.01 -16.58
N GLY A 16 -8.05 -30.88 -16.67
CA GLY A 16 -7.20 -31.54 -17.65
C GLY A 16 -7.19 -30.86 -19.02
N LYS A 17 -7.93 -29.75 -19.19
CA LYS A 17 -7.98 -28.98 -20.45
C LYS A 17 -7.32 -27.62 -20.25
N GLU A 18 -6.13 -27.46 -20.79
CA GLU A 18 -5.28 -26.29 -20.58
C GLU A 18 -5.98 -24.94 -20.82
N SER A 19 -6.81 -24.82 -21.86
CA SER A 19 -7.50 -23.57 -22.18
C SER A 19 -8.59 -23.21 -21.16
N GLU A 20 -9.32 -24.21 -20.65
CA GLU A 20 -10.37 -24.02 -19.64
C GLU A 20 -9.73 -23.66 -18.29
N ASP A 21 -8.66 -24.36 -17.91
CA ASP A 21 -7.92 -24.12 -16.66
C ASP A 21 -7.24 -22.74 -16.67
N ARG A 22 -6.67 -22.33 -17.81
CA ARG A 22 -6.09 -20.99 -17.97
C ARG A 22 -7.16 -19.90 -17.90
N LEU A 23 -8.33 -20.13 -18.47
CA LEU A 23 -9.44 -19.19 -18.34
C LEU A 23 -9.91 -19.08 -16.88
N ALA A 24 -9.94 -20.19 -16.15
CA ALA A 24 -10.23 -20.17 -14.71
C ALA A 24 -9.20 -19.31 -13.94
N PHE A 25 -7.91 -19.36 -14.32
CA PHE A 25 -6.90 -18.49 -13.72
C PHE A 25 -7.23 -17.01 -13.94
N PHE A 26 -7.59 -16.63 -15.17
CA PHE A 26 -7.98 -15.25 -15.47
C PHE A 26 -9.19 -14.79 -14.66
N HIS A 27 -10.15 -15.67 -14.40
CA HIS A 27 -11.28 -15.37 -13.52
C HIS A 27 -10.86 -15.22 -12.05
N ILE A 28 -9.91 -16.04 -11.56
CA ILE A 28 -9.38 -15.89 -10.19
C ILE A 28 -8.71 -14.52 -10.01
N LEU A 29 -8.01 -14.00 -11.03
CA LEU A 29 -7.39 -12.67 -10.95
C LEU A 29 -8.38 -11.53 -10.69
N GLU A 30 -9.66 -11.69 -11.03
CA GLU A 30 -10.70 -10.70 -10.71
C GLU A 30 -10.80 -10.43 -9.20
N ARG A 31 -10.47 -11.43 -8.37
CA ARG A 31 -10.51 -11.29 -6.91
C ARG A 31 -9.59 -10.19 -6.41
N LEU A 32 -8.48 -9.90 -7.10
CA LEU A 32 -7.60 -8.79 -6.76
C LEU A 32 -8.24 -7.41 -6.98
N LYS A 33 -9.24 -7.33 -7.86
CA LYS A 33 -10.03 -6.10 -8.11
C LYS A 33 -11.13 -5.89 -7.08
N THR A 34 -11.68 -6.98 -6.57
CA THR A 34 -12.85 -6.95 -5.68
C THR A 34 -12.47 -6.99 -4.20
N GLN A 35 -11.35 -7.63 -3.86
CA GLN A 35 -10.80 -7.63 -2.52
C GLN A 35 -10.17 -6.27 -2.21
N LYS A 36 -10.61 -5.69 -1.09
CA LYS A 36 -10.11 -4.42 -0.59
C LYS A 36 -8.93 -4.66 0.34
N ARG A 37 -7.95 -3.77 0.30
CA ARG A 37 -6.79 -3.83 1.20
C ARG A 37 -7.22 -3.76 2.66
N THR A 38 -6.93 -4.82 3.41
CA THR A 38 -7.52 -5.10 4.73
C THR A 38 -7.19 -4.00 5.74
N GLY A 39 -5.96 -3.47 5.69
CA GLY A 39 -5.53 -2.37 6.55
C GLY A 39 -6.45 -1.14 6.48
N TRP A 40 -6.90 -0.75 5.29
CA TRP A 40 -7.80 0.40 5.12
C TRP A 40 -9.22 0.10 5.60
N VAL A 41 -9.72 -1.10 5.32
CA VAL A 41 -11.04 -1.56 5.77
C VAL A 41 -11.11 -1.55 7.30
N ASP A 42 -10.06 -2.03 7.96
CA ASP A 42 -9.96 -2.08 9.42
C ASP A 42 -9.94 -0.69 10.07
N ASN A 43 -9.35 0.27 9.36
CA ASN A 43 -9.35 1.67 9.76
C ASN A 43 -10.61 2.42 9.29
N GLY A 44 -11.62 1.69 8.78
CA GLY A 44 -12.93 2.18 8.37
C GLY A 44 -12.89 3.15 7.20
N ILE A 45 -11.95 3.00 6.28
CA ILE A 45 -11.89 3.82 5.06
C ILE A 45 -13.03 3.39 4.12
N PRO A 46 -13.93 4.32 3.75
CA PRO A 46 -14.99 4.00 2.79
C PRO A 46 -14.38 3.84 1.39
N ASN A 47 -14.89 2.89 0.61
CA ASN A 47 -14.41 2.62 -0.74
C ASN A 47 -12.88 2.48 -0.84
N ALA A 48 -12.28 1.77 0.11
CA ALA A 48 -10.85 1.45 0.09
C ALA A 48 -10.41 0.88 -1.27
N GLU A 49 -9.17 1.14 -1.62
CA GLU A 49 -8.54 0.60 -2.81
C GLU A 49 -8.55 -0.94 -2.81
N SER A 50 -8.53 -1.52 -3.99
CA SER A 50 -8.32 -2.95 -4.18
C SER A 50 -6.83 -3.31 -4.17
N ILE A 51 -6.51 -4.60 -4.02
CA ILE A 51 -5.12 -5.08 -4.12
C ILE A 51 -4.55 -4.77 -5.52
N SER A 52 -5.38 -4.87 -6.57
CA SER A 52 -4.94 -4.51 -7.92
C SER A 52 -4.68 -3.02 -8.13
N ASP A 53 -5.37 -2.13 -7.41
CA ASP A 53 -5.11 -0.68 -7.46
C ASP A 53 -3.72 -0.36 -6.89
N HIS A 54 -3.39 -0.97 -5.74
CA HIS A 54 -2.08 -0.90 -5.10
C HIS A 54 -0.96 -1.38 -6.05
N MET A 55 -1.09 -2.59 -6.60
CA MET A 55 -0.11 -3.14 -7.55
C MET A 55 0.03 -2.30 -8.83
N TYR A 56 -1.08 -1.74 -9.33
CA TYR A 56 -1.05 -0.85 -10.48
C TYR A 56 -0.22 0.41 -10.20
N ARG A 57 -0.47 1.10 -9.07
CA ARG A 57 0.30 2.31 -8.75
C ARG A 57 1.77 1.99 -8.50
N MET A 58 2.07 0.87 -7.83
CA MET A 58 3.46 0.40 -7.69
C MET A 58 4.15 0.18 -9.04
N ALA A 59 3.47 -0.44 -10.01
CA ALA A 59 4.03 -0.64 -11.35
C ALA A 59 4.36 0.69 -12.03
N VAL A 60 3.48 1.71 -11.89
CA VAL A 60 3.76 3.06 -12.42
C VAL A 60 4.93 3.71 -11.68
N LEU A 61 5.00 3.60 -10.36
CA LEU A 61 6.12 4.13 -9.56
C LEU A 61 7.46 3.49 -9.95
N ALA A 62 7.47 2.20 -10.27
CA ALA A 62 8.66 1.50 -10.74
C ALA A 62 9.22 2.09 -12.04
N MET A 63 8.36 2.60 -12.94
CA MET A 63 8.80 3.27 -14.16
C MET A 63 9.38 4.67 -13.92
N CYS A 64 9.11 5.27 -12.76
CA CYS A 64 9.53 6.64 -12.43
C CYS A 64 10.93 6.71 -11.80
N THR A 65 11.61 5.58 -11.57
CA THR A 65 12.96 5.57 -11.00
C THR A 65 13.97 6.17 -11.97
N SER A 66 14.91 6.94 -11.42
CA SER A 66 16.10 7.42 -12.12
C SER A 66 17.32 6.53 -11.93
N ASP A 67 17.21 5.43 -11.16
CA ASP A 67 18.32 4.49 -10.99
C ASP A 67 18.52 3.61 -12.22
N THR A 68 19.45 4.04 -13.07
CA THR A 68 19.88 3.34 -14.28
C THR A 68 20.48 1.94 -14.07
N LYS A 69 20.74 1.52 -12.82
CA LYS A 69 21.25 0.18 -12.51
C LYS A 69 20.15 -0.86 -12.37
N LEU A 70 18.90 -0.44 -12.22
CA LEU A 70 17.75 -1.34 -12.08
C LEU A 70 17.20 -1.73 -13.45
N ASP A 71 16.83 -2.99 -13.61
CA ASP A 71 15.97 -3.39 -14.71
C ASP A 71 14.51 -2.95 -14.44
N VAL A 72 14.13 -1.80 -15.00
CA VAL A 72 12.80 -1.21 -14.82
C VAL A 72 11.68 -2.16 -15.28
N ALA A 73 11.87 -2.88 -16.40
CA ALA A 73 10.87 -3.81 -16.89
C ALA A 73 10.65 -4.95 -15.90
N LYS A 74 11.73 -5.44 -15.28
CA LYS A 74 11.66 -6.43 -14.22
C LYS A 74 11.00 -5.88 -12.95
N CYS A 75 11.32 -4.65 -12.52
CA CYS A 75 10.64 -4.01 -11.38
C CYS A 75 9.13 -3.92 -11.59
N VAL A 76 8.68 -3.55 -12.81
CA VAL A 76 7.26 -3.53 -13.17
C VAL A 76 6.65 -4.93 -13.08
N MET A 77 7.33 -5.94 -13.62
CA MET A 77 6.86 -7.33 -13.56
C MET A 77 6.78 -7.87 -12.11
N LEU A 78 7.74 -7.52 -11.25
CA LEU A 78 7.70 -7.85 -9.83
C LEU A 78 6.50 -7.18 -9.14
N ALA A 79 6.29 -5.87 -9.38
CA ALA A 79 5.20 -5.12 -8.79
C ALA A 79 3.81 -5.72 -9.12
N VAL A 80 3.59 -6.20 -10.35
CA VAL A 80 2.31 -6.80 -10.75
C VAL A 80 2.10 -8.25 -10.30
N VAL A 81 3.16 -8.93 -9.83
CA VAL A 81 3.11 -10.36 -9.41
C VAL A 81 3.20 -10.54 -7.90
N HIS A 82 3.78 -9.59 -7.16
CA HIS A 82 4.17 -9.84 -5.77
C HIS A 82 3.00 -10.26 -4.85
N ASP A 83 1.83 -9.63 -4.97
CA ASP A 83 0.62 -9.95 -4.20
C ASP A 83 -0.37 -10.84 -4.99
N LEU A 84 0.07 -11.51 -6.06
CA LEU A 84 -0.80 -12.34 -6.90
C LEU A 84 -1.47 -13.48 -6.11
N ALA A 85 -0.77 -14.03 -5.11
CA ALA A 85 -1.26 -15.08 -4.22
C ALA A 85 -2.51 -14.64 -3.43
N GLU A 86 -2.67 -13.35 -3.18
CA GLU A 86 -3.81 -12.80 -2.44
C GLU A 86 -5.14 -13.00 -3.18
N ALA A 87 -5.11 -13.26 -4.50
CA ALA A 87 -6.30 -13.70 -5.24
C ALA A 87 -6.92 -14.99 -4.64
N GLN A 88 -6.12 -15.82 -3.96
CA GLN A 88 -6.60 -17.01 -3.26
C GLN A 88 -6.66 -16.82 -1.73
N VAL A 89 -5.64 -16.21 -1.12
CA VAL A 89 -5.51 -16.14 0.35
C VAL A 89 -6.08 -14.83 0.96
N GLY A 90 -6.36 -13.84 0.12
CA GLY A 90 -6.71 -12.47 0.51
C GLY A 90 -5.55 -11.72 1.17
N ASP A 91 -5.71 -10.41 1.35
CA ASP A 91 -4.74 -9.54 2.05
C ASP A 91 -4.73 -9.87 3.55
N ILE A 92 -3.83 -10.75 4.00
CA ILE A 92 -3.73 -11.19 5.41
C ILE A 92 -3.02 -10.09 6.21
N ALA A 93 -3.77 -9.38 7.05
CA ALA A 93 -3.27 -8.26 7.83
C ALA A 93 -2.59 -8.71 9.14
N PRO A 94 -1.60 -7.94 9.66
CA PRO A 94 -0.91 -8.26 10.90
C PRO A 94 -1.83 -8.49 12.11
N ARG A 95 -2.97 -7.79 12.18
CA ARG A 95 -3.94 -7.93 13.28
C ARG A 95 -4.59 -9.31 13.38
N GLU A 96 -4.55 -10.09 12.30
CA GLU A 96 -5.12 -11.45 12.27
C GLU A 96 -4.23 -12.45 13.00
N GLY A 97 -3.01 -12.07 13.38
CA GLY A 97 -2.13 -12.89 14.20
C GLY A 97 -1.57 -14.11 13.47
N THR A 98 -1.76 -14.20 12.15
CA THR A 98 -1.17 -15.27 11.32
C THR A 98 0.34 -15.14 11.35
N PRO A 99 1.08 -16.18 11.78
CA PRO A 99 2.54 -16.15 11.77
C PRO A 99 3.07 -15.91 10.36
N LYS A 100 4.18 -15.18 10.24
CA LYS A 100 4.80 -14.88 8.93
C LYS A 100 5.10 -16.13 8.10
N GLU A 101 5.59 -17.19 8.76
CA GLU A 101 5.84 -18.50 8.13
C GLU A 101 4.55 -19.13 7.57
N GLU A 102 3.44 -19.01 8.29
CA GLU A 102 2.15 -19.55 7.85
C GLU A 102 1.56 -18.74 6.69
N LYS A 103 1.64 -17.40 6.75
CA LYS A 103 1.28 -16.54 5.61
C LYS A 103 2.06 -16.95 4.36
N ARG A 104 3.38 -17.09 4.48
CA ARG A 104 4.26 -17.49 3.39
C ARG A 104 3.92 -18.88 2.85
N ARG A 105 3.60 -19.83 3.73
CA ARG A 105 3.18 -21.19 3.34
C ARG A 105 1.88 -21.16 2.53
N LEU A 106 0.88 -20.41 2.99
CA LEU A 106 -0.42 -20.27 2.31
C LEU A 106 -0.26 -19.61 0.93
N GLU A 107 0.57 -18.57 0.84
CA GLU A 107 0.84 -17.88 -0.42
C GLU A 107 1.61 -18.77 -1.39
N ALA A 108 2.61 -19.52 -0.91
CA ALA A 108 3.34 -20.49 -1.71
C ALA A 108 2.42 -21.60 -2.24
N GLU A 109 1.47 -22.08 -1.42
CA GLU A 109 0.49 -23.08 -1.81
C GLU A 109 -0.46 -22.56 -2.89
N ALA A 110 -0.91 -21.30 -2.78
CA ALA A 110 -1.70 -20.64 -3.82
C ALA A 110 -0.93 -20.48 -5.14
N MET A 111 0.32 -20.02 -5.08
CA MET A 111 1.16 -19.86 -6.27
C MET A 111 1.48 -21.19 -6.93
N HIS A 112 1.75 -22.23 -6.14
CA HIS A 112 1.91 -23.59 -6.65
C HIS A 112 0.65 -24.06 -7.38
N ASN A 113 -0.54 -23.82 -6.81
CA ASN A 113 -1.80 -24.15 -7.47
C ASN A 113 -1.98 -23.42 -8.81
N PHE A 114 -1.70 -22.11 -8.86
CA PHE A 114 -1.79 -21.33 -10.10
C PHE A 114 -0.85 -21.87 -11.19
N VAL A 115 0.39 -22.21 -10.82
CA VAL A 115 1.45 -22.63 -11.75
C VAL A 115 1.18 -24.02 -12.32
N HIS A 116 0.85 -24.99 -11.46
CA HIS A 116 0.75 -26.39 -11.87
C HIS A 116 -0.66 -26.76 -12.34
N GLU A 117 -1.72 -26.34 -11.65
CA GLU A 117 -3.08 -26.77 -11.98
C GLU A 117 -3.75 -25.88 -13.03
N MET A 118 -3.39 -24.60 -13.09
CA MET A 118 -4.09 -23.64 -13.96
C MET A 118 -3.28 -23.22 -15.17
N LEU A 119 -1.96 -23.09 -15.01
CA LEU A 119 -1.04 -22.65 -16.05
C LEU A 119 -0.15 -23.77 -16.60
N HIS A 120 -0.33 -25.01 -16.12
CA HIS A 120 0.26 -26.24 -16.64
C HIS A 120 1.77 -26.15 -16.86
N ASP A 121 2.50 -25.58 -15.89
CA ASP A 121 3.97 -25.45 -15.96
C ASP A 121 4.49 -24.72 -17.20
N SER A 122 3.63 -23.96 -17.88
CA SER A 122 3.98 -23.24 -19.10
C SER A 122 5.12 -22.22 -18.86
N PRO A 123 5.80 -21.76 -19.92
CA PRO A 123 6.83 -20.72 -19.77
C PRO A 123 6.35 -19.44 -19.08
N ALA A 124 5.05 -19.13 -19.18
CA ALA A 124 4.45 -18.02 -18.44
C ALA A 124 4.33 -18.33 -16.94
N ALA A 125 3.90 -19.55 -16.59
CA ALA A 125 3.80 -20.04 -15.22
C ALA A 125 5.16 -19.97 -14.50
N GLN A 126 6.21 -20.48 -15.15
CA GLN A 126 7.57 -20.49 -14.60
C GLN A 126 8.09 -19.06 -14.35
N ARG A 127 7.78 -18.12 -15.26
CA ARG A 127 8.16 -16.72 -15.10
C ARG A 127 7.45 -16.06 -13.91
N ILE A 128 6.15 -16.31 -13.76
CA ILE A 128 5.35 -15.80 -12.63
C ILE A 128 5.90 -16.34 -11.31
N MET A 129 6.15 -17.66 -11.22
CA MET A 129 6.71 -18.27 -10.02
C MET A 129 8.07 -17.69 -9.66
N ALA A 130 8.97 -17.57 -10.64
CA ALA A 130 10.31 -17.02 -10.42
C ALA A 130 10.27 -15.57 -9.92
N LEU A 131 9.41 -14.72 -10.50
CA LEU A 131 9.23 -13.33 -10.05
C LEU A 131 8.68 -13.27 -8.62
N TRP A 132 7.66 -14.09 -8.30
CA TRP A 132 7.09 -14.14 -6.96
C TRP A 132 8.12 -14.59 -5.92
N GLN A 133 8.87 -15.67 -6.21
CA GLN A 133 9.94 -16.16 -5.34
C GLN A 133 11.04 -15.12 -5.13
N GLU A 134 11.46 -14.43 -6.20
CA GLU A 134 12.48 -13.38 -6.11
C GLU A 134 12.05 -12.23 -5.19
N TYR A 135 10.78 -11.80 -5.30
CA TYR A 135 10.23 -10.78 -4.41
C TYR A 135 10.20 -11.26 -2.95
N GLU A 136 9.81 -12.52 -2.71
CA GLU A 136 9.74 -13.09 -1.36
C GLU A 136 11.12 -13.25 -0.70
N GLU A 137 12.14 -13.61 -1.48
CA GLU A 137 13.52 -13.75 -1.00
C GLU A 137 14.18 -12.40 -0.71
N ARG A 138 13.84 -11.35 -1.47
CA ARG A 138 14.36 -9.98 -1.29
C ARG A 138 15.87 -9.88 -1.38
N GLU A 139 16.49 -10.63 -2.29
CA GLU A 139 17.95 -10.64 -2.45
C GLU A 139 18.45 -9.77 -3.61
N THR A 140 17.67 -9.65 -4.68
CA THR A 140 18.04 -8.85 -5.86
C THR A 140 17.85 -7.34 -5.64
N PRO A 141 18.58 -6.47 -6.35
CA PRO A 141 18.35 -5.04 -6.33
C PRO A 141 16.90 -4.67 -6.67
N GLU A 142 16.32 -5.31 -7.69
CA GLU A 142 14.95 -5.07 -8.13
C GLU A 142 13.92 -5.48 -7.07
N ALA A 143 14.05 -6.65 -6.45
CA ALA A 143 13.14 -7.07 -5.38
C ALA A 143 13.21 -6.16 -4.16
N LYS A 144 14.42 -5.73 -3.78
CA LYS A 144 14.63 -4.76 -2.69
C LYS A 144 14.00 -3.41 -3.01
N PHE A 145 14.17 -2.93 -4.25
CA PHE A 145 13.58 -1.68 -4.72
C PHE A 145 12.05 -1.75 -4.74
N VAL A 146 11.46 -2.80 -5.31
CA VAL A 146 10.00 -2.98 -5.35
C VAL A 146 9.41 -3.11 -3.95
N LYS A 147 10.15 -3.72 -3.00
CA LYS A 147 9.71 -3.74 -1.60
C LYS A 147 9.66 -2.36 -0.96
N ASP A 148 10.58 -1.47 -1.31
CA ASP A 148 10.52 -0.08 -0.86
C ASP A 148 9.37 0.68 -1.53
N LEU A 149 9.03 0.36 -2.78
CA LEU A 149 7.85 0.91 -3.44
C LEU A 149 6.56 0.48 -2.74
N ASP A 150 6.42 -0.78 -2.34
CA ASP A 150 5.26 -1.29 -1.58
C ASP A 150 5.06 -0.47 -0.28
N LEU A 151 6.13 -0.27 0.49
CA LEU A 151 6.08 0.54 1.71
C LEU A 151 5.74 2.01 1.42
N PHE A 152 6.38 2.61 0.41
CA PHE A 152 6.14 4.01 0.05
C PHE A 152 4.71 4.24 -0.46
N GLU A 153 4.21 3.34 -1.30
CA GLU A 153 2.87 3.40 -1.89
C GLU A 153 1.80 3.36 -0.78
N MET A 154 1.95 2.46 0.20
CA MET A 154 1.08 2.40 1.37
C MET A 154 1.10 3.72 2.18
N ALA A 155 2.28 4.33 2.38
CA ALA A 155 2.40 5.62 3.07
C ALA A 155 1.74 6.76 2.28
N ALA A 156 1.92 6.78 0.96
CA ALA A 156 1.32 7.76 0.07
C ALA A 156 -0.21 7.64 0.10
N GLN A 157 -0.74 6.41 0.02
CA GLN A 157 -2.17 6.15 0.13
C GLN A 157 -2.74 6.60 1.48
N ALA A 158 -2.03 6.34 2.58
CA ALA A 158 -2.43 6.83 3.90
C ALA A 158 -2.55 8.35 3.90
N SER A 159 -1.56 9.06 3.36
CA SER A 159 -1.56 10.54 3.26
C SER A 159 -2.77 11.08 2.48
N GLU A 160 -3.16 10.40 1.41
CA GLU A 160 -4.34 10.74 0.61
C GLU A 160 -5.66 10.47 1.36
N TYR A 161 -5.75 9.34 2.06
CA TYR A 161 -6.91 9.00 2.86
C TYR A 161 -7.07 9.88 4.10
N GLU A 162 -5.99 10.28 4.77
CA GLU A 162 -6.05 11.29 5.84
C GLU A 162 -6.63 12.60 5.31
N LYS A 163 -6.18 13.04 4.13
CA LYS A 163 -6.69 14.25 3.47
C LYS A 163 -8.16 14.14 3.09
N ALA A 164 -8.58 12.99 2.55
CA ALA A 164 -9.94 12.78 2.07
C ALA A 164 -10.97 12.53 3.19
N HIS A 165 -10.54 11.89 4.29
CA HIS A 165 -11.45 11.36 5.31
C HIS A 165 -11.21 11.91 6.71
N GLY A 166 -10.18 12.74 6.92
CA GLY A 166 -9.88 13.33 8.23
C GLY A 166 -9.53 12.31 9.31
N LYS A 167 -9.01 11.14 8.90
CA LYS A 167 -8.55 10.09 9.83
C LYS A 167 -7.10 10.30 10.21
N ASP A 168 -6.72 9.78 11.38
CA ASP A 168 -5.31 9.66 11.77
C ASP A 168 -4.82 8.25 11.41
N LEU A 169 -3.94 8.18 10.42
CA LEU A 169 -3.39 6.93 9.90
C LEU A 169 -1.90 6.80 10.23
N GLN A 170 -1.46 7.45 11.31
CA GLN A 170 -0.06 7.44 11.78
C GLN A 170 0.60 6.04 11.79
N PRO A 171 -0.06 4.94 12.22
CA PRO A 171 0.57 3.62 12.22
C PRO A 171 1.06 3.14 10.85
N PHE A 172 0.45 3.60 9.75
CA PHE A 172 0.89 3.28 8.39
C PHE A 172 2.20 3.99 8.03
N PHE A 173 2.44 5.20 8.54
CA PHE A 173 3.71 5.91 8.35
C PHE A 173 4.81 5.29 9.19
N ASP A 174 4.51 4.94 10.45
CA ASP A 174 5.47 4.36 11.39
C ASP A 174 6.02 3.01 10.89
N SER A 175 5.17 2.23 10.21
CA SER A 175 5.51 0.92 9.65
C SER A 175 6.03 0.94 8.20
N SER A 176 6.18 2.12 7.58
CA SER A 176 6.63 2.26 6.19
C SER A 176 7.89 3.11 6.03
N VAL A 177 7.76 4.43 6.14
CA VAL A 177 8.81 5.40 5.77
C VAL A 177 10.14 5.16 6.49
N PRO A 178 10.19 4.83 7.79
CA PRO A 178 11.44 4.52 8.48
C PRO A 178 12.20 3.29 7.94
N HIS A 179 11.52 2.41 7.20
CA HIS A 179 12.07 1.16 6.69
C HIS A 179 12.53 1.22 5.23
N LEU A 180 12.32 2.35 4.54
CA LEU A 180 12.80 2.58 3.18
C LEU A 180 14.34 2.58 3.14
N LYS A 181 14.93 1.86 2.18
CA LYS A 181 16.38 1.65 2.08
C LYS A 181 17.00 2.31 0.87
N HIS A 182 16.35 2.22 -0.28
CA HIS A 182 16.75 2.77 -1.56
C HIS A 182 16.85 4.30 -1.47
N PRO A 183 17.98 4.91 -1.84
CA PRO A 183 18.19 6.36 -1.66
C PRO A 183 17.12 7.23 -2.30
N GLU A 184 16.68 6.88 -3.51
CA GLU A 184 15.66 7.62 -4.25
C GLU A 184 14.29 7.53 -3.56
N VAL A 185 13.87 6.33 -3.14
CA VAL A 185 12.55 6.12 -2.51
C VAL A 185 12.53 6.76 -1.11
N ARG A 186 13.66 6.74 -0.40
CA ARG A 186 13.82 7.50 0.86
C ARG A 186 13.62 9.00 0.68
N ALA A 187 14.10 9.57 -0.44
CA ALA A 187 13.89 10.97 -0.74
C ALA A 187 12.39 11.26 -0.97
N TRP A 188 11.70 10.43 -1.76
CA TRP A 188 10.25 10.54 -1.95
C TRP A 188 9.48 10.43 -0.63
N GLY A 189 9.86 9.49 0.25
CA GLY A 189 9.28 9.35 1.58
C GLY A 189 9.48 10.58 2.46
N ALA A 190 10.66 11.22 2.41
CA ALA A 190 10.94 12.44 3.14
C ALA A 190 10.08 13.62 2.64
N ASP A 191 9.93 13.75 1.32
CA ASP A 191 9.06 14.77 0.72
C ASP A 191 7.58 14.55 1.08
N LEU A 192 7.12 13.30 1.09
CA LEU A 192 5.78 12.93 1.53
C LEU A 192 5.49 13.33 2.98
N LEU A 193 6.43 13.05 3.90
CA LEU A 193 6.29 13.44 5.31
C LEU A 193 6.23 14.95 5.47
N LYS A 194 7.09 15.69 4.76
CA LYS A 194 7.11 17.15 4.75
C LYS A 194 5.79 17.73 4.25
N GLU A 195 5.22 17.17 3.17
CA GLU A 195 3.90 17.59 2.67
C GLU A 195 2.81 17.35 3.73
N ARG A 196 2.80 16.15 4.33
CA ARG A 196 1.83 15.77 5.35
C ARG A 196 1.89 16.69 6.58
N GLU A 197 3.09 16.98 7.07
CA GLU A 197 3.31 17.89 8.21
C GLU A 197 2.81 19.30 7.91
N ALA A 198 3.11 19.83 6.72
CA ALA A 198 2.63 21.14 6.30
C ALA A 198 1.08 21.20 6.30
N ARG A 199 0.41 20.15 5.82
CA ARG A 199 -1.07 20.07 5.87
C ARG A 199 -1.60 20.01 7.30
N ARG A 200 -1.00 19.22 8.19
CA ARG A 200 -1.40 19.15 9.61
C ARG A 200 -1.23 20.50 10.31
N PHE A 201 -0.15 21.23 10.00
CA PHE A 201 0.09 22.56 10.53
C PHE A 201 -0.95 23.58 10.04
N LEU A 202 -1.29 23.58 8.75
CA LEU A 202 -2.34 24.44 8.19
C LEU A 202 -3.70 24.17 8.83
N ASN A 203 -4.05 22.91 9.07
CA ASN A 203 -5.30 22.56 9.72
C ASN A 203 -5.39 23.06 11.17
N LEU A 204 -4.27 23.11 11.91
CA LEU A 204 -4.20 23.63 13.28
C LEU A 204 -4.46 25.14 13.35
N ILE A 205 -4.04 25.91 12.35
CA ILE A 205 -4.25 27.37 12.32
C ILE A 205 -5.65 27.77 11.79
N THR A 206 -6.36 26.88 11.09
CA THR A 206 -7.70 27.14 10.53
C THR A 206 -8.86 26.68 11.43
N VAL A 207 -8.60 26.06 12.58
CA VAL A 207 -9.67 25.74 13.55
C VAL A 207 -10.26 27.06 14.07
N PRO A 208 -11.58 27.30 13.97
CA PRO A 208 -12.19 28.48 14.60
C PRO A 208 -11.89 28.39 16.09
N GLN A 209 -11.14 29.37 16.62
CA GLN A 209 -11.00 29.50 18.06
C GLN A 209 -12.41 29.60 18.63
N LEU A 210 -12.79 28.62 19.46
CA LEU A 210 -14.01 28.71 20.27
C LEU A 210 -14.02 30.09 20.92
N PRO A 211 -15.15 30.82 20.89
CA PRO A 211 -15.20 32.15 21.47
C PRO A 211 -14.79 32.02 22.93
N THR A 212 -13.65 32.63 23.27
CA THR A 212 -13.25 32.76 24.66
C THR A 212 -14.35 33.56 25.36
N PRO A 213 -14.68 33.26 26.63
CA PRO A 213 -15.73 33.97 27.37
C PRO A 213 -15.46 35.48 27.55
N TYR A 214 -14.34 35.98 27.03
CA TYR A 214 -13.89 37.37 27.09
C TYR A 214 -13.57 37.96 25.71
N GLY A 215 -14.33 37.63 24.65
CA GLY A 215 -14.42 38.44 23.43
C GLY A 215 -13.11 38.83 22.72
N CYS A 216 -12.00 38.12 22.94
CA CYS A 216 -10.71 38.45 22.37
C CYS A 216 -10.43 37.48 21.22
N SER A 217 -10.50 37.99 19.99
CA SER A 217 -10.14 37.24 18.78
C SER A 217 -8.65 37.42 18.52
N ILE A 218 -7.86 36.34 18.59
CA ILE A 218 -6.46 36.37 18.17
C ILE A 218 -6.43 36.01 16.69
N VAL A 219 -6.16 36.99 15.83
CA VAL A 219 -5.93 36.76 14.39
C VAL A 219 -4.43 36.58 14.19
N ILE A 220 -4.00 35.35 13.85
CA ILE A 220 -2.62 35.07 13.46
C ILE A 220 -2.53 35.22 11.94
N SER A 221 -1.97 36.32 11.46
CA SER A 221 -1.62 36.50 10.04
C SER A 221 -0.18 36.01 9.82
N THR A 222 0.05 35.21 8.78
CA THR A 222 1.39 34.81 8.36
C THR A 222 1.74 35.54 7.05
N GLU A 223 2.63 36.53 7.15
CA GLU A 223 3.36 37.06 5.99
C GLU A 223 4.71 36.34 5.88
N LYS A 224 5.24 36.22 4.64
CA LYS A 224 6.44 35.44 4.28
C LYS A 224 7.77 35.87 4.95
N SER A 225 7.74 36.68 5.99
CA SER A 225 8.90 37.18 6.71
C SER A 225 8.60 37.39 8.20
N GLY A 226 8.57 36.30 8.98
CA GLY A 226 8.55 36.33 10.44
C GLY A 226 7.16 36.49 11.10
N ILE A 227 6.98 35.81 12.24
CA ILE A 227 5.75 35.85 13.03
C ILE A 227 5.70 37.15 13.83
N THR A 228 4.73 38.02 13.52
CA THR A 228 4.39 39.17 14.37
C THR A 228 2.97 39.01 14.91
N SER A 229 2.81 38.95 16.24
CA SER A 229 1.50 38.99 16.88
C SER A 229 1.05 40.45 17.06
N ARG A 230 -0.20 40.76 16.67
CA ARG A 230 -0.84 42.05 16.95
C ARG A 230 -2.14 41.81 17.70
N THR A 231 -2.25 42.39 18.90
CA THR A 231 -3.49 42.42 19.66
C THR A 231 -4.36 43.56 19.14
N LEU A 232 -5.49 43.23 18.50
CA LEU A 232 -6.51 44.22 18.17
C LEU A 232 -7.44 44.39 19.37
N LYS A 233 -7.41 45.57 20.00
CA LYS A 233 -8.47 45.99 20.93
C LYS A 233 -9.62 46.54 20.10
N THR A 234 -10.76 45.88 20.12
CA THR A 234 -12.01 46.46 19.63
C THR A 234 -12.46 47.53 20.64
N GLY A 235 -12.51 48.78 20.17
CA GLY A 235 -13.13 49.89 20.90
C GLY A 235 -14.65 49.71 20.93
N ARG A 236 -15.26 50.16 22.02
CA ARG A 236 -16.71 50.10 22.29
C ARG A 236 -17.56 50.71 21.18
#